data_AF-A0AB33Z705-F1
#
_entry.id   AF-A0AB33Z705-F1
#
_cell.length_a   1.000
_cell.length_b   1.000
_cell.length_c   1.000
_cell.angle_alpha   90.00
_cell.angle_beta   90.00
_cell.angle_gamma   90.00
#
_symmetry.space_group_name_H-M   'P 1'
#
loop_
_entity.id
_entity.type
_entity.pdbx_description
1 polymer ?
#
loop_
_entity_poly.entity_id
_entity_poly.type
_entity_poly.pdbx_seq_one_letter_code
_entity_poly.pdbx_strand_id
1 'polypeptide(L)'
;MVKNTGELKKLSDTYENLSNLLSNFNNLNQAVTNASSPSEINAAIDNLKANTQGLTGEKTNSPAYQAVYLALNAAVGLWNVIAYNVQCGPGKSNQPSVIFEGQPGHNSSSINCNLTGYDNGVSGPLSIENFKQLNNAYQVLQQALKQGVPVLNNTSQKIEVKVTTQTNGQTSKETTTTTNDAQTLLQEANKMISVLTTNCPWVNHNPGQNGGAPWGLDTAGNVCQVFATEFSAVTSMIKNAQEIVTQAQSLNANQNNQNAPQDFNPYTSADRAFAQNMLNRAQAQAKILELADQMKKDLNTIPSQFITNYLASCKTDGTTPNQGVTSNTWGAGCAYVEETITALNNSLAHFGTQAEQIKQSELLARTILDFRGSLSNLNNTYNSITTTASNTPNSPFLKNLISQSTNPNNPGGLQAVYQVNQSAYSQLLNATQELGHNPFRRIGLISSQTNNGAMNGIGVQVGYKQFFGEKRRWGLRYYGFFDYNHAYIKSSFFNSASDVFTYGVGTDVLYNFINDKTTKNSKISFGVFGGIALAGTSWLNSQYVNLATFNNFYSAKMNVANFQFLFNLGLRMNLAKNKKKASDHAAQHGVELGVKIPTINTNYYSLLGTQLQYRRLYSVYLNYVFAY
;
A
#
# COMPACT_ATOMS: atom_id res chain seq x y z
N MET A 1 14.06 -3.19 -37.38
CA MET A 1 14.73 -4.39 -36.84
C MET A 1 15.22 -4.07 -35.45
N VAL A 2 15.04 -4.99 -34.51
CA VAL A 2 15.57 -4.91 -33.15
C VAL A 2 16.49 -6.09 -32.92
N LYS A 3 17.66 -5.82 -32.33
CA LYS A 3 18.58 -6.82 -31.80
C LYS A 3 18.92 -6.44 -30.36
N ASN A 4 19.00 -7.40 -29.45
CA ASN A 4 19.38 -7.16 -28.07
C ASN A 4 20.18 -8.37 -27.59
N THR A 5 21.38 -8.17 -27.05
CA THR A 5 22.21 -9.25 -26.50
C THR A 5 21.77 -9.69 -25.09
N GLY A 6 20.84 -8.98 -24.47
CA GLY A 6 20.41 -9.16 -23.08
C GLY A 6 21.29 -8.44 -22.05
N GLU A 7 22.38 -7.80 -22.48
CA GLU A 7 23.33 -7.10 -21.60
C GLU A 7 22.69 -5.90 -20.87
N LEU A 8 21.77 -5.19 -21.54
CA LEU A 8 21.04 -4.08 -20.90
C LEU A 8 20.12 -4.59 -19.76
N LYS A 9 19.48 -5.75 -19.96
CA LYS A 9 18.68 -6.38 -18.91
C LYS A 9 19.56 -6.83 -17.75
N LYS A 10 20.68 -7.51 -18.03
CA LYS A 10 21.64 -7.91 -17.00
C LYS A 10 22.11 -6.71 -16.17
N LEU A 11 22.39 -5.58 -16.83
CA LEU A 11 22.77 -4.34 -16.16
C LEU A 11 21.64 -3.80 -15.26
N SER A 12 20.40 -3.79 -15.75
CA SER A 12 19.23 -3.38 -14.97
C SER A 12 19.03 -4.25 -13.73
N ASP A 13 19.06 -5.57 -13.91
CA ASP A 13 18.92 -6.54 -12.82
C ASP A 13 20.06 -6.36 -11.80
N THR A 14 21.27 -6.05 -12.28
CA THR A 14 22.45 -5.77 -11.43
C THR A 14 22.26 -4.50 -10.59
N TYR A 15 21.74 -3.42 -11.18
CA TYR A 15 21.51 -2.15 -10.46
C TYR A 15 20.39 -2.28 -9.43
N GLU A 16 19.29 -2.96 -9.77
CA GLU A 16 18.21 -3.27 -8.82
C GLU A 16 18.73 -4.15 -7.67
N ASN A 17 19.53 -5.18 -7.96
CA ASN A 17 20.15 -6.02 -6.94
C ASN A 17 21.11 -5.22 -6.04
N LEU A 18 21.97 -4.37 -6.62
CA LEU A 18 22.87 -3.51 -5.84
C LEU A 18 22.09 -2.55 -4.92
N SER A 19 20.99 -1.97 -5.40
CA SER A 19 20.13 -1.12 -4.58
C SER A 19 19.54 -1.87 -3.38
N ASN A 20 19.04 -3.09 -3.61
CA ASN A 20 18.50 -3.94 -2.54
C ASN A 20 19.59 -4.35 -1.53
N LEU A 21 20.75 -4.78 -2.03
CA LEU A 21 21.90 -5.14 -1.18
C LEU A 21 22.37 -3.95 -0.34
N LEU A 22 22.42 -2.74 -0.91
CA LEU A 22 22.80 -1.52 -0.20
C LEU A 22 21.78 -1.11 0.87
N SER A 23 20.49 -1.26 0.58
CA SER A 23 19.46 -1.03 1.60
C SER A 23 19.61 -1.99 2.77
N ASN A 24 19.82 -3.28 2.50
CA ASN A 24 20.06 -4.28 3.54
C ASN A 24 21.37 -3.99 4.30
N PHE A 25 22.43 -3.63 3.58
CA PHE A 25 23.71 -3.24 4.16
C PHE A 25 23.59 -2.05 5.10
N ASN A 26 22.88 -0.99 4.71
CA ASN A 26 22.66 0.18 5.57
C ASN A 26 21.94 -0.20 6.87
N ASN A 27 20.87 -0.99 6.77
CA ASN A 27 20.12 -1.44 7.93
C ASN A 27 20.98 -2.31 8.86
N LEU A 28 21.71 -3.28 8.32
CA LEU A 28 22.62 -4.14 9.09
C LEU A 28 23.78 -3.34 9.70
N ASN A 29 24.35 -2.39 8.95
CA ASN A 29 25.46 -1.56 9.42
C ASN A 29 25.01 -0.68 10.59
N GLN A 30 23.84 -0.04 10.47
CA GLN A 30 23.26 0.75 11.54
C GLN A 30 22.94 -0.12 12.76
N ALA A 31 22.31 -1.28 12.58
CA ALA A 31 21.98 -2.18 13.68
C ALA A 31 23.23 -2.67 14.42
N VAL A 32 24.28 -3.08 13.70
CA VAL A 32 25.56 -3.53 14.28
C VAL A 32 26.27 -2.37 14.97
N THR A 33 26.27 -1.18 14.37
CA THR A 33 26.86 0.03 14.98
C THR A 33 26.16 0.37 16.29
N ASN A 34 24.82 0.42 16.30
CA ASN A 34 24.03 0.71 17.49
C ASN A 34 24.22 -0.36 18.56
N ALA A 35 24.26 -1.65 18.17
CA ALA A 35 24.49 -2.78 19.08
C ALA A 35 25.89 -2.79 19.70
N SER A 36 26.83 -2.00 19.18
CA SER A 36 28.17 -1.84 19.73
C SER A 36 28.38 -0.56 20.54
N SER A 37 27.36 0.30 20.60
CA SER A 37 27.44 1.60 21.24
C SER A 37 26.60 1.62 22.52
N PRO A 38 27.23 1.66 23.71
CA PRO A 38 26.49 1.74 24.97
C PRO A 38 25.54 2.95 25.04
N SER A 39 25.86 4.07 24.38
CA SER A 39 24.98 5.25 24.35
C SER A 39 23.70 5.00 23.56
N GLU A 40 23.80 4.35 22.39
CA GLU A 40 22.63 3.99 21.56
C GLU A 40 21.75 2.95 22.26
N ILE A 41 22.37 1.97 22.92
CA ILE A 41 21.67 0.97 23.71
C ILE A 41 20.91 1.65 24.86
N ASN A 42 21.56 2.54 25.61
CA ASN A 42 20.91 3.26 26.70
C ASN A 42 19.76 4.16 26.20
N ALA A 43 19.93 4.85 25.07
CA ALA A 43 18.85 5.63 24.46
C ALA A 43 17.64 4.75 24.09
N ALA A 44 17.87 3.55 23.55
CA ALA A 44 16.81 2.59 23.24
C ALA A 44 16.11 2.07 24.51
N ILE A 45 16.86 1.81 25.59
CA ILE A 45 16.30 1.45 26.90
C ILE A 45 15.40 2.58 27.43
N ASP A 46 15.87 3.82 27.38
CA ASP A 46 15.14 4.96 27.92
C ASP A 46 13.85 5.22 27.12
N ASN A 47 13.88 5.05 25.80
CA ASN A 47 12.67 5.01 24.96
C ASN A 47 11.72 3.88 25.41
N LEU A 48 12.22 2.65 25.61
CA LEU A 48 11.38 1.55 26.11
C LEU A 48 10.81 1.82 27.51
N LYS A 49 11.54 2.52 28.40
CA LYS A 49 11.03 2.93 29.72
C LYS A 49 9.92 3.97 29.58
N ALA A 50 10.14 5.01 28.78
CA ALA A 50 9.14 6.05 28.50
C ALA A 50 7.88 5.44 27.88
N ASN A 51 8.04 4.50 26.94
CA ASN A 51 6.94 3.80 26.31
C ASN A 51 6.19 2.89 27.30
N THR A 52 6.88 2.21 28.21
CA THR A 52 6.21 1.48 29.30
C THR A 52 5.35 2.42 30.14
N GLN A 53 5.88 3.59 30.53
CA GLN A 53 5.11 4.57 31.31
C GLN A 53 3.89 5.08 30.53
N GLY A 54 4.04 5.39 29.24
CA GLY A 54 2.94 5.80 28.37
C GLY A 54 1.88 4.72 28.16
N LEU A 55 2.27 3.43 28.20
CA LEU A 55 1.33 2.30 28.08
C LEU A 55 0.64 1.98 29.42
N THR A 56 1.37 1.89 30.53
CA THR A 56 0.82 1.34 31.78
C THR A 56 0.46 2.39 32.82
N GLY A 57 1.05 3.59 32.73
CA GLY A 57 0.92 4.65 33.73
C GLY A 57 0.10 5.86 33.30
N GLU A 58 -0.43 5.86 32.07
CA GLU A 58 -1.30 6.92 31.54
C GLU A 58 -2.70 6.41 31.21
N LYS A 59 -3.67 7.34 31.12
CA LYS A 59 -5.05 7.03 30.72
C LYS A 59 -5.33 7.48 29.28
N THR A 60 -5.32 8.79 29.04
CA THR A 60 -5.78 9.40 27.79
C THR A 60 -4.97 8.95 26.57
N ASN A 61 -3.64 9.02 26.66
CA ASN A 61 -2.75 8.71 25.55
C ASN A 61 -2.26 7.26 25.53
N SER A 62 -2.74 6.41 26.44
CA SER A 62 -2.36 5.00 26.52
C SER A 62 -3.30 4.13 25.68
N PRO A 63 -2.83 3.51 24.57
CA PRO A 63 -3.62 2.52 23.85
C PRO A 63 -4.02 1.33 24.71
N ALA A 64 -3.17 0.93 25.66
CA ALA A 64 -3.46 -0.18 26.57
C ALA A 64 -4.64 0.12 27.49
N TYR A 65 -4.66 1.33 28.07
CA TYR A 65 -5.75 1.77 28.93
C TYR A 65 -7.05 1.92 28.14
N GLN A 66 -7.00 2.59 26.99
CA GLN A 66 -8.19 2.79 26.16
C GLN A 66 -8.77 1.45 25.67
N ALA A 67 -7.93 0.46 25.36
CA ALA A 67 -8.37 -0.88 24.97
C ALA A 67 -9.06 -1.62 26.13
N VAL A 68 -8.47 -1.60 27.33
CA VAL A 68 -9.10 -2.20 28.54
C VAL A 68 -10.42 -1.51 28.85
N TYR A 69 -10.43 -0.17 28.85
CA TYR A 69 -11.62 0.62 29.13
C TYR A 69 -12.74 0.34 28.12
N LEU A 70 -12.39 0.20 26.83
CA LEU A 70 -13.33 -0.16 25.78
C LEU A 70 -13.97 -1.53 26.02
N ALA A 71 -13.19 -2.53 26.42
CA ALA A 71 -13.72 -3.86 26.70
C ALA A 71 -14.70 -3.86 27.88
N LEU A 72 -14.39 -3.12 28.95
CA LEU A 72 -15.28 -2.96 30.10
C LEU A 72 -16.58 -2.24 29.71
N ASN A 73 -16.46 -1.14 28.97
CA ASN A 73 -17.59 -0.34 28.49
C ASN A 73 -18.47 -1.12 27.52
N ALA A 74 -17.88 -1.91 26.62
CA ALA A 74 -18.64 -2.75 25.68
C ALA A 74 -19.40 -3.87 26.42
N ALA A 75 -18.81 -4.48 27.45
CA ALA A 75 -19.50 -5.50 28.25
C ALA A 75 -20.69 -4.91 29.02
N VAL A 76 -20.49 -3.79 29.72
CA VAL A 76 -21.54 -3.08 30.46
C VAL A 76 -22.62 -2.57 29.49
N GLY A 77 -22.20 -1.96 28.37
CA GLY A 77 -23.09 -1.45 27.35
C GLY A 77 -23.94 -2.54 26.72
N LEU A 78 -23.37 -3.70 26.42
CA LEU A 78 -24.13 -4.84 25.88
C LEU A 78 -25.21 -5.29 26.85
N TRP A 79 -24.90 -5.38 28.16
CA TRP A 79 -25.92 -5.69 29.16
C TRP A 79 -27.02 -4.62 29.21
N ASN A 80 -26.66 -3.33 29.22
CA ASN A 80 -27.64 -2.23 29.23
C ASN A 80 -28.60 -2.27 28.03
N VAL A 81 -28.09 -2.68 26.87
CA VAL A 81 -28.90 -2.84 25.65
C VAL A 81 -29.90 -3.97 25.77
N ILE A 82 -29.53 -5.12 26.34
CA ILE A 82 -30.34 -6.34 26.27
C ILE A 82 -31.16 -6.66 27.52
N ALA A 83 -30.71 -6.21 28.70
CA ALA A 83 -31.16 -6.73 30.00
C ALA A 83 -32.68 -6.70 30.20
N TYR A 84 -33.34 -5.60 29.82
CA TYR A 84 -34.76 -5.37 30.08
C TYR A 84 -35.70 -6.41 29.45
N ASN A 85 -35.23 -7.12 28.41
CA ASN A 85 -35.99 -8.14 27.71
C ASN A 85 -35.45 -9.56 27.93
N VAL A 86 -34.34 -9.71 28.66
CA VAL A 86 -33.84 -11.02 29.09
C VAL A 86 -34.74 -11.54 30.21
N GLN A 87 -35.27 -12.76 30.03
CA GLN A 87 -36.17 -13.35 31.01
C GLN A 87 -35.40 -13.89 32.22
N CYS A 88 -35.90 -13.63 33.41
CA CYS A 88 -35.36 -14.16 34.65
C CYS A 88 -36.47 -14.47 35.66
N GLY A 89 -36.20 -15.40 36.58
CA GLY A 89 -37.17 -15.77 37.60
C GLY A 89 -36.88 -17.11 38.27
N PRO A 90 -37.70 -17.47 39.27
CA PRO A 90 -37.57 -18.74 39.96
C PRO A 90 -37.92 -19.95 39.07
N GLY A 91 -38.55 -19.77 37.91
CA GLY A 91 -38.88 -20.87 37.01
C GLY A 91 -39.78 -21.91 37.70
N LYS A 92 -39.41 -23.19 37.65
CA LYS A 92 -40.05 -24.27 38.42
C LYS A 92 -39.45 -24.47 39.82
N SER A 93 -38.45 -23.68 40.20
CA SER A 93 -37.97 -23.68 41.58
C SER A 93 -39.01 -23.00 42.47
N ASN A 94 -39.28 -23.55 43.65
CA ASN A 94 -40.18 -22.96 44.64
C ASN A 94 -39.54 -21.75 45.36
N GLN A 95 -38.55 -21.09 44.74
CA GLN A 95 -37.87 -19.91 45.27
C GLN A 95 -38.75 -18.67 45.07
N PRO A 96 -38.65 -17.67 45.96
CA PRO A 96 -39.37 -16.41 45.78
C PRO A 96 -38.82 -15.60 44.60
N SER A 97 -39.66 -14.74 44.04
CA SER A 97 -39.24 -13.75 43.04
C SER A 97 -38.37 -12.67 43.69
N VAL A 98 -37.41 -12.13 42.94
CA VAL A 98 -36.46 -11.13 43.45
C VAL A 98 -36.37 -9.94 42.51
N ILE A 99 -36.46 -8.74 43.07
CA ILE A 99 -36.20 -7.48 42.38
C ILE A 99 -34.74 -7.10 42.64
N PHE A 100 -33.99 -6.83 41.58
CA PHE A 100 -32.61 -6.36 41.65
C PHE A 100 -32.56 -4.86 41.31
N GLU A 101 -32.14 -4.04 42.26
CA GLU A 101 -32.00 -2.59 42.08
C GLU A 101 -30.70 -2.23 41.33
N GLY A 102 -30.68 -1.04 40.72
CA GLY A 102 -29.53 -0.56 39.95
C GLY A 102 -29.33 -1.35 38.67
N GLN A 103 -30.39 -1.83 38.04
CA GLN A 103 -30.38 -2.64 36.83
C GLN A 103 -31.17 -1.96 35.70
N PRO A 104 -30.76 -2.11 34.41
CA PRO A 104 -31.36 -1.39 33.30
C PRO A 104 -32.67 -2.06 32.84
N GLY A 105 -33.72 -1.90 33.66
CA GLY A 105 -35.06 -2.41 33.39
C GLY A 105 -35.90 -1.50 32.51
N HIS A 106 -36.94 -2.05 31.90
CA HIS A 106 -37.83 -1.29 31.00
C HIS A 106 -38.55 -0.17 31.76
N ASN A 107 -38.19 1.08 31.46
CA ASN A 107 -38.67 2.28 32.17
C ASN A 107 -38.45 2.21 33.70
N SER A 108 -37.40 1.51 34.15
CA SER A 108 -37.09 1.28 35.57
C SER A 108 -35.59 1.23 35.81
N SER A 109 -35.16 1.58 37.02
CA SER A 109 -33.79 1.34 37.51
C SER A 109 -33.65 -0.01 38.23
N SER A 110 -34.58 -0.93 38.02
CA SER A 110 -34.59 -2.27 38.59
C SER A 110 -35.13 -3.31 37.61
N ILE A 111 -34.69 -4.57 37.78
CA ILE A 111 -35.20 -5.72 37.05
C ILE A 111 -35.90 -6.66 38.04
N ASN A 112 -37.15 -7.02 37.72
CA ASN A 112 -37.94 -7.95 38.51
C ASN A 112 -37.86 -9.36 37.91
N CYS A 113 -37.20 -10.28 38.60
CA CYS A 113 -37.11 -11.68 38.19
C CYS A 113 -38.24 -12.50 38.82
N ASN A 114 -39.35 -12.58 38.09
CA ASN A 114 -40.60 -13.17 38.56
C ASN A 114 -41.20 -14.24 37.63
N LEU A 115 -40.49 -14.65 36.57
CA LEU A 115 -41.02 -15.66 35.65
C LEU A 115 -41.05 -17.06 36.31
N THR A 116 -42.24 -17.63 36.44
CA THR A 116 -42.52 -18.94 37.06
C THR A 116 -43.05 -19.94 36.03
N GLY A 117 -42.99 -21.24 36.35
CA GLY A 117 -43.60 -22.32 35.55
C GLY A 117 -42.77 -22.83 34.37
N TYR A 118 -41.62 -22.21 34.10
CA TYR A 118 -40.67 -22.60 33.06
C TYR A 118 -39.40 -23.22 33.66
N ASP A 119 -38.76 -24.15 32.94
CA ASP A 119 -37.44 -24.65 33.34
C ASP A 119 -36.40 -23.52 33.23
N ASN A 120 -35.59 -23.34 34.26
CA ASN A 120 -34.51 -22.35 34.22
C ASN A 120 -33.39 -22.79 33.28
N GLY A 121 -32.67 -21.83 32.70
CA GLY A 121 -31.51 -22.07 31.84
C GLY A 121 -31.81 -21.87 30.36
N VAL A 122 -31.26 -22.73 29.50
CA VAL A 122 -31.25 -22.54 28.03
C VAL A 122 -32.67 -22.40 27.49
N SER A 123 -32.92 -21.26 26.83
CA SER A 123 -34.22 -20.88 26.29
C SER A 123 -35.36 -20.75 27.31
N GLY A 124 -35.03 -20.74 28.60
CA GLY A 124 -35.94 -20.44 29.72
C GLY A 124 -35.51 -19.18 30.49
N PRO A 125 -36.13 -18.85 31.63
CA PRO A 125 -35.67 -17.77 32.48
C PRO A 125 -34.30 -18.06 33.09
N LEU A 126 -33.45 -17.05 33.16
CA LEU A 126 -32.26 -17.07 34.00
C LEU A 126 -32.67 -17.28 35.46
N SER A 127 -32.05 -18.24 36.15
CA SER A 127 -32.33 -18.50 37.56
C SER A 127 -31.96 -17.31 38.44
N ILE A 128 -32.60 -17.20 39.61
CA ILE A 128 -32.29 -16.15 40.59
C ILE A 128 -30.82 -16.17 41.01
N GLU A 129 -30.23 -17.36 41.16
CA GLU A 129 -28.81 -17.51 41.52
C GLU A 129 -27.88 -16.98 40.42
N ASN A 130 -28.13 -17.37 39.16
CA ASN A 130 -27.34 -16.89 38.03
C ASN A 130 -27.51 -15.37 37.84
N PHE A 131 -28.73 -14.85 38.00
CA PHE A 131 -28.96 -13.41 37.96
C PHE A 131 -28.24 -12.69 39.12
N LYS A 132 -28.18 -13.27 40.33
CA LYS A 132 -27.39 -12.70 41.45
C LYS A 132 -25.90 -12.63 41.08
N GLN A 133 -25.35 -13.66 40.46
CA GLN A 133 -23.95 -13.65 40.01
C GLN A 133 -23.68 -12.56 38.96
N LEU A 134 -24.55 -12.45 37.96
CA LEU A 134 -24.50 -11.41 36.92
C LEU A 134 -24.61 -10.01 37.54
N ASN A 135 -25.61 -9.81 38.39
CA ASN A 135 -25.86 -8.53 39.05
C ASN A 135 -24.65 -8.09 39.88
N ASN A 136 -24.05 -9.00 40.66
CA ASN A 136 -22.88 -8.65 41.46
C ASN A 136 -21.71 -8.16 40.59
N ALA A 137 -21.44 -8.86 39.49
CA ALA A 137 -20.41 -8.46 38.53
C ALA A 137 -20.72 -7.08 37.91
N TYR A 138 -21.96 -6.88 37.47
CA TYR A 138 -22.42 -5.62 36.89
C TYR A 138 -22.30 -4.45 37.88
N GLN A 139 -22.68 -4.63 39.16
CA GLN A 139 -22.57 -3.58 40.17
C GLN A 139 -21.11 -3.20 40.46
N VAL A 140 -20.19 -4.18 40.47
CA VAL A 140 -18.74 -3.91 40.60
C VAL A 140 -18.25 -3.05 39.44
N LEU A 141 -18.59 -3.43 38.20
CA LEU A 141 -18.20 -2.71 36.99
C LEU A 141 -18.77 -1.28 36.98
N GLN A 142 -20.07 -1.12 37.24
CA GLN A 142 -20.71 0.20 37.29
C GLN A 142 -20.07 1.09 38.34
N GLN A 143 -19.78 0.56 39.53
CA GLN A 143 -19.12 1.33 40.58
C GLN A 143 -17.69 1.72 40.19
N ALA A 144 -16.93 0.83 39.56
CA ALA A 144 -15.59 1.12 39.08
C ALA A 144 -15.58 2.18 37.97
N LEU A 145 -16.49 2.06 37.00
CA LEU A 145 -16.67 3.06 35.94
C LEU A 145 -17.12 4.41 36.51
N LYS A 146 -17.94 4.41 37.57
CA LYS A 146 -18.38 5.61 38.26
C LYS A 146 -17.26 6.35 38.99
N GLN A 147 -16.42 5.62 39.72
CA GLN A 147 -15.27 6.21 40.43
C GLN A 147 -14.07 6.48 39.51
N GLY A 148 -14.04 5.84 38.34
CA GLY A 148 -12.94 5.87 37.40
C GLY A 148 -12.02 4.65 37.56
N VAL A 149 -11.74 4.00 36.45
CA VAL A 149 -10.78 2.88 36.38
C VAL A 149 -9.35 3.46 36.48
N PRO A 150 -8.49 2.96 37.38
CA PRO A 150 -7.12 3.45 37.50
C PRO A 150 -6.23 2.98 36.34
N VAL A 151 -5.04 3.58 36.24
CA VAL A 151 -4.00 3.18 35.28
C VAL A 151 -3.54 1.73 35.52
N LEU A 152 -3.05 1.04 34.49
CA LEU A 152 -2.78 -0.41 34.55
C LEU A 152 -1.72 -0.81 35.57
N ASN A 153 -0.80 0.11 35.92
CA ASN A 153 0.23 -0.14 36.94
C ASN A 153 -0.25 0.08 38.39
N ASN A 154 -1.48 0.56 38.61
CA ASN A 154 -2.07 0.69 39.95
C ASN A 154 -3.02 -0.48 40.23
N THR A 155 -2.60 -1.39 41.10
CA THR A 155 -3.34 -2.60 41.50
C THR A 155 -3.83 -2.59 42.94
N SER A 156 -3.71 -1.45 43.64
CA SER A 156 -3.97 -1.37 45.09
C SER A 156 -5.24 -0.62 45.46
N GLN A 157 -5.86 0.09 44.52
CA GLN A 157 -7.08 0.84 44.77
C GLN A 157 -8.24 -0.11 45.10
N LYS A 158 -9.06 0.23 46.10
CA LYS A 158 -10.27 -0.52 46.47
C LYS A 158 -11.52 0.29 46.24
N ILE A 159 -12.63 -0.39 46.00
CA ILE A 159 -13.97 0.20 45.86
C ILE A 159 -14.98 -0.54 46.73
N GLU A 160 -15.89 0.23 47.32
CA GLU A 160 -17.05 -0.27 48.04
C GLU A 160 -18.24 -0.37 47.08
N VAL A 161 -18.85 -1.54 47.00
CA VAL A 161 -19.97 -1.88 46.12
C VAL A 161 -21.18 -2.22 46.98
N LYS A 162 -22.31 -1.58 46.71
CA LYS A 162 -23.57 -1.79 47.42
C LYS A 162 -24.58 -2.43 46.49
N VAL A 163 -25.04 -3.62 46.86
CA VAL A 163 -26.08 -4.36 46.14
C VAL A 163 -27.36 -4.29 46.94
N THR A 164 -28.46 -3.86 46.30
CA THR A 164 -29.80 -3.81 46.91
C THR A 164 -30.74 -4.76 46.16
N THR A 165 -31.45 -5.60 46.89
CA THR A 165 -32.46 -6.51 46.35
C THR A 165 -33.75 -6.44 47.17
N GLN A 166 -34.87 -6.82 46.57
CA GLN A 166 -36.15 -6.95 47.28
C GLN A 166 -36.77 -8.33 47.04
N THR A 167 -37.22 -8.97 48.11
CA THR A 167 -37.88 -10.28 48.08
C THR A 167 -39.13 -10.20 48.95
N ASN A 168 -40.31 -10.51 48.42
CA ASN A 168 -41.59 -10.44 49.16
C ASN A 168 -41.83 -9.10 49.89
N GLY A 169 -41.41 -7.99 49.29
CA GLY A 169 -41.52 -6.64 49.89
C GLY A 169 -40.47 -6.31 50.95
N GLN A 170 -39.55 -7.23 51.28
CA GLN A 170 -38.42 -6.96 52.18
C GLN A 170 -37.17 -6.56 51.39
N THR A 171 -36.55 -5.45 51.77
CA THR A 171 -35.30 -4.96 51.17
C THR A 171 -34.08 -5.57 51.87
N SER A 172 -33.16 -6.13 51.10
CA SER A 172 -31.81 -6.54 51.55
C SER A 172 -30.76 -5.64 50.95
N LYS A 173 -29.73 -5.29 51.73
CA LYS A 173 -28.58 -4.49 51.30
C LYS A 173 -27.29 -5.21 51.69
N GLU A 174 -26.53 -5.65 50.70
CA GLU A 174 -25.21 -6.27 50.88
C GLU A 174 -24.14 -5.26 50.46
N THR A 175 -23.11 -5.06 51.28
CA THR A 175 -21.96 -4.20 50.95
C THR A 175 -20.71 -5.05 50.90
N THR A 176 -19.97 -4.97 49.79
CA THR A 176 -18.71 -5.69 49.59
C THR A 176 -17.61 -4.71 49.21
N THR A 177 -16.37 -5.05 49.56
CA THR A 177 -15.19 -4.31 49.10
C THR A 177 -14.41 -5.19 48.15
N THR A 178 -14.02 -4.65 47.00
CA THR A 178 -13.20 -5.34 46.01
C THR A 178 -12.07 -4.45 45.51
N THR A 179 -11.08 -5.04 44.86
CA THR A 179 -9.98 -4.30 44.22
C THR A 179 -10.46 -3.70 42.91
N ASN A 180 -10.13 -2.42 42.69
CA ASN A 180 -10.40 -1.67 41.47
C ASN A 180 -9.14 -1.66 40.63
N ASP A 181 -8.84 -2.77 39.98
CA ASP A 181 -7.73 -2.92 39.04
C ASP A 181 -8.23 -3.56 37.75
N ALA A 182 -7.51 -3.36 36.64
CA ALA A 182 -7.92 -3.83 35.33
C ALA A 182 -8.15 -5.36 35.27
N GLN A 183 -7.34 -6.16 35.99
CA GLN A 183 -7.47 -7.61 35.99
C GLN A 183 -8.77 -8.05 36.68
N THR A 184 -9.03 -7.52 37.88
CA THR A 184 -10.25 -7.81 38.64
C THR A 184 -11.50 -7.38 37.86
N LEU A 185 -11.49 -6.18 37.26
CA LEU A 185 -12.64 -5.70 36.49
C LEU A 185 -12.89 -6.53 35.22
N LEU A 186 -11.85 -6.93 34.49
CA LEU A 186 -12.01 -7.79 33.32
C LEU A 186 -12.49 -9.19 33.69
N GLN A 187 -12.18 -9.70 34.89
CA GLN A 187 -12.76 -10.94 35.40
C GLN A 187 -14.25 -10.80 35.67
N GLU A 188 -14.69 -9.70 36.28
CA GLU A 188 -16.12 -9.43 36.49
C GLU A 188 -16.86 -9.24 35.16
N ALA A 189 -16.27 -8.53 34.18
CA ALA A 189 -16.82 -8.42 32.83
C ALA A 189 -16.96 -9.80 32.17
N ASN A 190 -15.92 -10.63 32.25
CA ASN A 190 -15.97 -12.00 31.72
C ASN A 190 -17.05 -12.84 32.42
N LYS A 191 -17.18 -12.73 33.75
CA LYS A 191 -18.17 -13.45 34.54
C LYS A 191 -19.60 -13.06 34.15
N MET A 192 -19.86 -11.76 34.00
CA MET A 192 -21.16 -11.23 33.56
C MET A 192 -21.55 -11.79 32.19
N ILE A 193 -20.65 -11.73 31.21
CA ILE A 193 -20.89 -12.27 29.86
C ILE A 193 -21.04 -13.80 29.91
N SER A 194 -20.18 -14.50 30.66
CA SER A 194 -20.20 -15.97 30.77
C SER A 194 -21.50 -16.50 31.36
N VAL A 195 -22.11 -15.82 32.33
CA VAL A 195 -23.43 -16.21 32.86
C VAL A 195 -24.47 -16.23 31.74
N LEU A 196 -24.47 -15.22 30.87
CA LEU A 196 -25.41 -15.13 29.75
C LEU A 196 -25.12 -16.17 28.67
N THR A 197 -23.85 -16.32 28.27
CA THR A 197 -23.47 -17.22 27.19
C THR A 197 -23.52 -18.70 27.58
N THR A 198 -23.40 -19.01 28.87
CA THR A 198 -23.51 -20.40 29.37
C THR A 198 -24.97 -20.82 29.55
N ASN A 199 -25.80 -19.91 30.07
CA ASN A 199 -27.19 -20.24 30.39
C ASN A 199 -28.18 -19.92 29.27
N CYS A 200 -27.79 -19.10 28.29
CA CYS A 200 -28.59 -18.72 27.13
C CYS A 200 -30.09 -18.50 27.44
N PRO A 201 -30.44 -17.58 28.36
CA PRO A 201 -31.83 -17.33 28.71
C PRO A 201 -32.65 -16.85 27.52
N TRP A 202 -33.97 -17.04 27.60
CA TRP A 202 -34.91 -16.48 26.64
C TRP A 202 -34.84 -14.96 26.62
N VAL A 203 -34.98 -14.36 25.44
CA VAL A 203 -35.09 -12.91 25.26
C VAL A 203 -36.29 -12.59 24.40
N ASN A 204 -37.06 -11.59 24.80
CA ASN A 204 -38.15 -11.09 23.97
C ASN A 204 -37.59 -10.13 22.90
N HIS A 205 -37.77 -10.48 21.64
CA HIS A 205 -37.20 -9.76 20.49
C HIS A 205 -38.11 -9.74 19.24
N ASN A 206 -39.21 -10.50 19.21
CA ASN A 206 -40.08 -10.61 18.05
C ASN A 206 -41.32 -9.70 18.13
N PRO A 207 -41.86 -9.25 16.97
CA PRO A 207 -43.16 -8.58 16.92
C PRO A 207 -44.24 -9.44 17.59
N GLY A 208 -44.95 -8.88 18.58
CA GLY A 208 -45.98 -9.59 19.36
C GLY A 208 -45.52 -10.19 20.69
N GLN A 209 -44.22 -10.15 21.01
CA GLN A 209 -43.72 -10.44 22.37
C GLN A 209 -43.75 -9.18 23.25
N ASN A 210 -43.71 -9.37 24.57
CA ASN A 210 -43.54 -8.26 25.51
C ASN A 210 -42.24 -7.51 25.23
N GLY A 211 -42.33 -6.23 24.82
CA GLY A 211 -41.18 -5.42 24.41
C GLY A 211 -40.99 -5.26 22.89
N GLY A 212 -41.78 -5.96 22.05
CA GLY A 212 -41.76 -5.81 20.59
C GLY A 212 -40.50 -6.33 19.90
N ALA A 213 -40.13 -5.71 18.77
CA ALA A 213 -38.91 -5.99 18.00
C ALA A 213 -37.87 -4.87 18.13
N PRO A 214 -37.28 -4.68 19.32
CA PRO A 214 -36.58 -3.45 19.67
C PRO A 214 -35.23 -3.27 19.00
N TRP A 215 -34.63 -4.35 18.47
CA TRP A 215 -33.31 -4.30 17.83
C TRP A 215 -33.38 -4.37 16.30
N GLY A 216 -34.57 -4.59 15.72
CA GLY A 216 -34.72 -4.78 14.27
C GLY A 216 -33.97 -6.01 13.73
N LEU A 217 -33.85 -7.06 14.55
CA LEU A 217 -33.17 -8.31 14.21
C LEU A 217 -34.22 -9.36 13.78
N ASP A 218 -33.96 -10.05 12.67
CA ASP A 218 -34.82 -11.13 12.16
C ASP A 218 -34.52 -12.51 12.81
N THR A 219 -33.49 -12.59 13.64
CA THR A 219 -33.05 -13.83 14.29
C THR A 219 -33.94 -14.15 15.47
N ALA A 220 -34.57 -15.33 15.46
CA ALA A 220 -35.39 -15.81 16.56
C ALA A 220 -34.66 -16.74 17.52
N GLY A 221 -34.84 -16.54 18.83
CA GLY A 221 -34.40 -17.49 19.84
C GLY A 221 -33.98 -16.90 21.19
N ASN A 222 -33.04 -17.58 21.83
CA ASN A 222 -32.45 -17.14 23.09
C ASN A 222 -31.34 -16.10 22.89
N VAL A 223 -30.83 -15.50 23.97
CA VAL A 223 -29.81 -14.44 23.89
C VAL A 223 -28.57 -14.86 23.11
N CYS A 224 -28.14 -16.13 23.20
CA CYS A 224 -26.96 -16.62 22.53
C CYS A 224 -27.13 -16.75 21.01
N GLN A 225 -28.38 -16.94 20.55
CA GLN A 225 -28.72 -17.00 19.13
C GLN A 225 -28.89 -15.60 18.57
N VAL A 226 -29.63 -14.73 19.27
CA VAL A 226 -29.95 -13.38 18.81
C VAL A 226 -28.72 -12.48 18.80
N PHE A 227 -27.85 -12.59 19.82
CA PHE A 227 -26.67 -11.74 19.99
C PHE A 227 -25.35 -12.50 19.86
N ALA A 228 -25.33 -13.57 19.05
CA ALA A 228 -24.17 -14.44 18.89
C ALA A 228 -22.90 -13.65 18.51
N THR A 229 -23.05 -12.72 17.55
CA THR A 229 -21.97 -11.88 17.04
C THR A 229 -21.47 -10.91 18.09
N GLU A 230 -22.38 -10.22 18.79
CA GLU A 230 -22.08 -9.25 19.82
C GLU A 230 -21.37 -9.90 21.01
N PHE A 231 -21.87 -11.05 21.48
CA PHE A 231 -21.21 -11.80 22.55
C PHE A 231 -19.84 -12.30 22.12
N SER A 232 -19.69 -12.81 20.89
CA SER A 232 -18.39 -13.25 20.37
C SER A 232 -17.39 -12.09 20.33
N ALA A 233 -17.81 -10.93 19.81
CA ALA A 233 -16.98 -9.73 19.73
C ALA A 233 -16.53 -9.26 21.12
N VAL A 234 -17.47 -9.07 22.04
CA VAL A 234 -17.19 -8.59 23.41
C VAL A 234 -16.33 -9.60 24.18
N THR A 235 -16.56 -10.91 24.01
CA THR A 235 -15.73 -11.94 24.63
C THR A 235 -14.29 -11.89 24.11
N SER A 236 -14.10 -11.75 22.78
CA SER A 236 -12.77 -11.57 22.19
C SER A 236 -12.09 -10.31 22.70
N MET A 237 -12.83 -9.20 22.83
CA MET A 237 -12.31 -7.96 23.39
C MET A 237 -11.86 -8.14 24.84
N ILE A 238 -12.68 -8.74 25.70
CA ILE A 238 -12.31 -9.02 27.10
C ILE A 238 -11.04 -9.87 27.17
N LYS A 239 -10.93 -10.92 26.34
CA LYS A 239 -9.74 -11.78 26.27
C LYS A 239 -8.50 -10.99 25.82
N ASN A 240 -8.61 -10.17 24.80
CA ASN A 240 -7.50 -9.33 24.33
C ASN A 240 -7.08 -8.30 25.39
N ALA A 241 -8.03 -7.71 26.12
CA ALA A 241 -7.73 -6.84 27.25
C ALA A 241 -7.04 -7.58 28.41
N GLN A 242 -7.44 -8.81 28.72
CA GLN A 242 -6.78 -9.63 29.75
C GLN A 242 -5.32 -9.94 29.36
N GLU A 243 -5.07 -10.23 28.09
CA GLU A 243 -3.71 -10.41 27.58
C GLU A 243 -2.91 -9.10 27.65
N ILE A 244 -3.50 -7.94 27.28
CA ILE A 244 -2.87 -6.62 27.45
C ILE A 244 -2.46 -6.39 28.92
N VAL A 245 -3.35 -6.69 29.87
CA VAL A 245 -3.05 -6.54 31.30
C VAL A 245 -1.91 -7.47 31.73
N THR A 246 -1.89 -8.71 31.24
CA THR A 246 -0.82 -9.68 31.51
C THR A 246 0.54 -9.18 31.00
N GLN A 247 0.58 -8.65 29.78
CA GLN A 247 1.79 -8.03 29.21
C GLN A 247 2.19 -6.75 29.98
N ALA A 248 1.23 -5.93 30.40
CA ALA A 248 1.50 -4.74 31.21
C ALA A 248 2.08 -5.09 32.59
N GLN A 249 1.57 -6.13 33.24
CA GLN A 249 2.09 -6.63 34.52
C GLN A 249 3.52 -7.17 34.36
N SER A 250 3.83 -7.88 33.28
CA SER A 250 5.19 -8.36 33.01
C SER A 250 6.19 -7.22 32.80
N LEU A 251 5.75 -6.11 32.19
CA LEU A 251 6.56 -4.90 32.05
C LEU A 251 6.82 -4.20 33.40
N ASN A 252 5.86 -4.22 34.32
CA ASN A 252 5.97 -3.60 35.64
C ASN A 252 6.83 -4.44 36.61
N ALA A 253 6.74 -5.78 36.55
CA ALA A 253 7.56 -6.67 37.37
C ALA A 253 9.06 -6.59 37.01
N ASN A 254 9.37 -6.23 35.76
CA ASN A 254 10.74 -6.09 35.24
C ASN A 254 11.30 -4.66 35.37
N GLN A 255 10.80 -3.84 36.31
CA GLN A 255 11.28 -2.45 36.51
C GLN A 255 12.66 -2.34 37.18
N ASN A 256 13.24 -3.43 37.67
CA ASN A 256 14.59 -3.41 38.28
C ASN A 256 15.70 -3.28 37.23
N ASN A 257 15.93 -2.03 36.82
CA ASN A 257 17.20 -1.36 36.49
C ASN A 257 18.38 -2.25 36.09
N GLN A 258 18.64 -2.35 34.78
CA GLN A 258 20.02 -2.27 34.31
C GLN A 258 20.09 -1.33 33.10
N ASN A 259 20.77 -0.20 33.26
CA ASN A 259 21.40 0.46 32.12
C ASN A 259 22.42 -0.52 31.54
N ALA A 260 22.75 -0.37 30.25
CA ALA A 260 23.83 -1.17 29.68
C ALA A 260 25.08 -1.03 30.56
N PRO A 261 25.77 -2.14 30.91
CA PRO A 261 27.05 -2.09 31.60
C PRO A 261 27.99 -1.06 30.95
N GLN A 262 28.76 -0.33 31.74
CA GLN A 262 29.73 0.66 31.21
C GLN A 262 30.78 -0.01 30.31
N ASP A 263 31.03 -1.29 30.52
CA ASP A 263 31.90 -2.18 29.75
C ASP A 263 31.13 -3.11 28.80
N PHE A 264 29.89 -2.75 28.43
CA PHE A 264 29.05 -3.56 27.55
C PHE A 264 29.81 -4.00 26.29
N ASN A 265 29.84 -5.31 26.07
CA ASN A 265 30.53 -5.90 24.96
C ASN A 265 29.63 -6.97 24.32
N PRO A 266 29.11 -6.71 23.10
CA PRO A 266 28.12 -7.60 22.47
C PRO A 266 28.66 -8.99 22.12
N TYR A 267 29.96 -9.26 22.36
CA TYR A 267 30.59 -10.57 22.20
C TYR A 267 30.59 -11.43 23.47
N THR A 268 30.22 -10.89 24.63
CA THR A 268 30.22 -11.62 25.92
C THR A 268 28.87 -12.26 26.21
N SER A 269 28.87 -13.36 26.98
CA SER A 269 27.64 -14.08 27.36
C SER A 269 26.83 -13.37 28.43
N ALA A 270 27.46 -12.51 29.27
CA ALA A 270 26.78 -11.75 30.32
C ALA A 270 25.78 -10.74 29.73
N ASP A 271 26.13 -10.13 28.61
CA ASP A 271 25.32 -9.12 27.91
C ASP A 271 24.13 -9.71 27.12
N ARG A 272 24.10 -11.04 26.92
CA ARG A 272 22.97 -11.71 26.26
C ARG A 272 21.72 -11.77 27.13
N ALA A 273 21.87 -11.95 28.44
CA ALA A 273 20.72 -11.96 29.35
C ALA A 273 20.05 -10.57 29.39
N PHE A 274 20.85 -9.51 29.39
CA PHE A 274 20.40 -8.13 29.25
C PHE A 274 19.65 -7.94 27.92
N ALA A 275 20.25 -8.35 26.79
CA ALA A 275 19.63 -8.22 25.47
C ALA A 275 18.32 -9.02 25.35
N GLN A 276 18.24 -10.19 25.99
CA GLN A 276 17.02 -10.98 26.05
C GLN A 276 15.93 -10.25 26.85
N ASN A 277 16.27 -9.60 27.97
CA ASN A 277 15.31 -8.79 28.72
C ASN A 277 14.81 -7.61 27.89
N MET A 278 15.72 -6.89 27.23
CA MET A 278 15.38 -5.79 26.32
C MET A 278 14.43 -6.26 25.20
N LEU A 279 14.72 -7.42 24.59
CA LEU A 279 13.88 -8.02 23.57
C LEU A 279 12.48 -8.36 24.11
N ASN A 280 12.40 -9.01 25.27
CA ASN A 280 11.13 -9.38 25.89
C ASN A 280 10.28 -8.12 26.19
N ARG A 281 10.89 -7.03 26.66
CA ARG A 281 10.19 -5.76 26.90
C ARG A 281 9.68 -5.14 25.60
N ALA A 282 10.50 -5.07 24.56
CA ALA A 282 10.09 -4.56 23.26
C ALA A 282 8.92 -5.38 22.68
N GLN A 283 9.02 -6.71 22.76
CA GLN A 283 7.97 -7.62 22.29
C GLN A 283 6.66 -7.50 23.09
N ALA A 284 6.73 -7.38 24.42
CA ALA A 284 5.55 -7.16 25.24
C ALA A 284 4.85 -5.84 24.89
N GLN A 285 5.61 -4.75 24.68
CA GLN A 285 5.05 -3.47 24.23
C GLN A 285 4.43 -3.56 22.83
N ALA A 286 5.13 -4.20 21.89
CA ALA A 286 4.60 -4.46 20.55
C ALA A 286 3.30 -5.28 20.59
N LYS A 287 3.26 -6.31 21.46
CA LYS A 287 2.08 -7.16 21.62
C LYS A 287 0.89 -6.41 22.20
N ILE A 288 1.11 -5.52 23.17
CA ILE A 288 0.07 -4.64 23.71
C ILE A 288 -0.54 -3.78 22.59
N LEU A 289 0.29 -3.17 21.74
CA LEU A 289 -0.18 -2.35 20.62
C LEU A 289 -0.94 -3.18 19.58
N GLU A 290 -0.45 -4.39 19.27
CA GLU A 290 -1.11 -5.34 18.36
C GLU A 290 -2.50 -5.71 18.88
N LEU A 291 -2.62 -6.04 20.17
CA LEU A 291 -3.89 -6.40 20.80
C LEU A 291 -4.85 -5.20 20.88
N ALA A 292 -4.34 -4.01 21.15
CA ALA A 292 -5.13 -2.78 21.16
C ALA A 292 -5.68 -2.45 19.76
N ASP A 293 -4.92 -2.67 18.69
CA ASP A 293 -5.43 -2.57 17.31
C ASP A 293 -6.44 -3.69 17.01
N GLN A 294 -6.19 -4.92 17.48
CA GLN A 294 -7.09 -6.06 17.28
C GLN A 294 -8.49 -5.82 17.87
N MET A 295 -8.60 -5.08 18.99
CA MET A 295 -9.90 -4.68 19.55
C MET A 295 -10.82 -3.98 18.55
N LYS A 296 -10.25 -3.17 17.65
CA LYS A 296 -11.03 -2.48 16.62
C LYS A 296 -11.61 -3.47 15.61
N LYS A 297 -10.84 -4.50 15.26
CA LYS A 297 -11.28 -5.55 14.34
C LYS A 297 -12.36 -6.40 15.00
N ASP A 298 -12.20 -6.74 16.28
CA ASP A 298 -13.21 -7.47 17.04
C ASP A 298 -14.52 -6.68 17.11
N LEU A 299 -14.45 -5.38 17.42
CA LEU A 299 -15.62 -4.50 17.43
C LEU A 299 -16.29 -4.41 16.05
N ASN A 300 -15.51 -4.32 14.96
CA ASN A 300 -16.03 -4.27 13.60
C ASN A 300 -16.71 -5.56 13.14
N THR A 301 -16.64 -6.65 13.92
CA THR A 301 -17.46 -7.85 13.66
C THR A 301 -18.93 -7.62 14.03
N ILE A 302 -19.21 -6.68 14.94
CA ILE A 302 -20.58 -6.27 15.29
C ILE A 302 -21.16 -5.44 14.14
N PRO A 303 -22.41 -5.66 13.72
CA PRO A 303 -23.08 -4.82 12.73
C PRO A 303 -23.02 -3.34 13.12
N SER A 304 -22.57 -2.48 12.20
CA SER A 304 -22.39 -1.04 12.47
C SER A 304 -23.65 -0.34 12.95
N GLN A 305 -24.82 -0.79 12.48
CA GLN A 305 -26.14 -0.33 12.95
C GLN A 305 -26.37 -0.68 14.42
N PHE A 306 -25.96 -1.87 14.86
CA PHE A 306 -26.09 -2.26 16.26
C PHE A 306 -25.18 -1.42 17.16
N ILE A 307 -23.95 -1.15 16.70
CA ILE A 307 -23.03 -0.26 17.41
C ILE A 307 -23.65 1.13 17.54
N THR A 308 -24.01 1.75 16.42
CA THR A 308 -24.44 3.16 16.39
C THR A 308 -25.77 3.37 17.11
N ASN A 309 -26.75 2.49 16.90
CA ASN A 309 -28.11 2.70 17.38
C ASN A 309 -28.32 2.19 18.82
N TYR A 310 -27.48 1.27 19.30
CA TYR A 310 -27.65 0.65 20.61
C TYR A 310 -26.38 0.74 21.46
N LEU A 311 -25.32 -0.01 21.13
CA LEU A 311 -24.16 -0.21 22.01
C LEU A 311 -23.38 1.09 22.32
N ALA A 312 -23.24 1.96 21.33
CA ALA A 312 -22.55 3.24 21.43
C ALA A 312 -23.52 4.42 21.62
N SER A 313 -24.80 4.15 21.84
CA SER A 313 -25.82 5.17 22.07
C SER A 313 -26.13 5.36 23.56
N CYS A 314 -26.72 6.50 23.90
CA CYS A 314 -27.43 6.69 25.15
C CYS A 314 -28.67 7.57 24.94
N LYS A 315 -29.80 7.19 25.54
CA LYS A 315 -31.08 7.93 25.41
C LYS A 315 -30.98 9.28 26.13
N THR A 316 -31.82 10.24 25.74
CA THR A 316 -32.01 11.50 26.47
C THR A 316 -32.48 11.19 27.89
N ASP A 317 -31.81 11.74 28.91
CA ASP A 317 -31.92 11.39 30.34
C ASP A 317 -31.46 9.97 30.74
N GLY A 318 -30.94 9.19 29.79
CA GLY A 318 -30.12 8.01 30.07
C GLY A 318 -28.79 8.47 30.64
N THR A 319 -28.46 7.99 31.83
CA THR A 319 -27.26 8.39 32.55
C THR A 319 -26.08 7.52 32.14
N THR A 320 -24.94 8.15 31.92
CA THR A 320 -23.65 7.48 31.72
C THR A 320 -23.16 6.82 33.02
N PRO A 321 -22.14 5.93 33.00
CA PRO A 321 -21.77 5.14 34.18
C PRO A 321 -21.38 5.98 35.42
N ASN A 322 -20.85 7.19 35.22
CA ASN A 322 -20.58 8.17 36.27
C ASN A 322 -21.82 8.67 37.03
N GLN A 323 -23.00 8.58 36.42
CA GLN A 323 -24.28 9.01 36.98
C GLN A 323 -25.13 7.82 37.45
N GLY A 324 -24.80 6.59 37.07
CA GLY A 324 -25.46 5.35 37.48
C GLY A 324 -26.54 4.89 36.50
N VAL A 325 -27.40 3.95 36.92
CA VAL A 325 -28.51 3.44 36.11
C VAL A 325 -29.79 4.22 36.41
N THR A 326 -30.51 4.61 35.37
CA THR A 326 -31.82 5.30 35.45
C THR A 326 -32.89 4.53 34.68
N SER A 327 -34.14 5.01 34.78
CA SER A 327 -35.27 4.46 34.02
C SER A 327 -35.12 4.58 32.50
N ASN A 328 -34.14 5.32 31.98
CA ASN A 328 -33.90 5.49 30.54
C ASN A 328 -32.61 4.80 30.05
N THR A 329 -31.88 4.07 30.91
CA THR A 329 -30.67 3.34 30.51
C THR A 329 -30.97 2.13 29.61
N TRP A 330 -32.13 1.51 29.73
CA TRP A 330 -32.48 0.29 29.00
C TRP A 330 -32.52 0.48 27.48
N GLY A 331 -32.08 -0.54 26.73
CA GLY A 331 -32.13 -0.54 25.27
C GLY A 331 -31.09 0.37 24.60
N ALA A 332 -30.16 0.94 25.37
CA ALA A 332 -29.02 1.70 24.89
C ALA A 332 -27.78 1.34 25.74
N GLY A 333 -26.58 1.55 25.19
CA GLY A 333 -25.35 1.17 25.87
C GLY A 333 -25.05 2.03 27.09
N CYS A 334 -25.20 3.35 26.99
CA CYS A 334 -24.94 4.31 28.07
C CYS A 334 -23.65 4.02 28.86
N ALA A 335 -22.58 3.67 28.14
CA ALA A 335 -21.31 3.21 28.71
C ALA A 335 -20.08 3.88 28.09
N TYR A 336 -20.23 5.03 27.42
CA TYR A 336 -19.14 5.74 26.73
C TYR A 336 -18.42 4.95 25.63
N VAL A 337 -19.10 4.01 24.97
CA VAL A 337 -18.46 3.16 23.95
C VAL A 337 -17.97 3.99 22.77
N GLU A 338 -18.75 4.96 22.26
CA GLU A 338 -18.34 5.83 21.14
C GLU A 338 -17.10 6.67 21.45
N GLU A 339 -17.11 7.32 22.61
CA GLU A 339 -16.02 8.17 23.06
C GLU A 339 -14.76 7.34 23.32
N THR A 340 -14.91 6.13 23.85
CA THR A 340 -13.78 5.23 24.09
C THR A 340 -13.20 4.67 22.80
N ILE A 341 -14.02 4.37 21.78
CA ILE A 341 -13.54 4.00 20.44
C ILE A 341 -12.69 5.13 19.86
N THR A 342 -13.19 6.37 19.98
CA THR A 342 -12.49 7.57 19.51
C THR A 342 -11.18 7.77 20.26
N ALA A 343 -11.19 7.64 21.59
CA ALA A 343 -10.00 7.75 22.42
C ALA A 343 -8.96 6.65 22.12
N LEU A 344 -9.40 5.41 21.88
CA LEU A 344 -8.52 4.32 21.45
C LEU A 344 -7.85 4.64 20.12
N ASN A 345 -8.62 5.10 19.12
CA ASN A 345 -8.07 5.49 17.82
C ASN A 345 -7.05 6.62 17.94
N ASN A 346 -7.35 7.65 18.72
CA ASN A 346 -6.47 8.78 18.94
C ASN A 346 -5.19 8.37 19.68
N SER A 347 -5.31 7.52 20.70
CA SER A 347 -4.15 7.00 21.45
C SER A 347 -3.24 6.15 20.56
N LEU A 348 -3.79 5.26 19.73
CA LEU A 348 -3.02 4.44 18.78
C LEU A 348 -2.29 5.32 17.74
N ALA A 349 -2.95 6.35 17.22
CA ALA A 349 -2.34 7.28 16.28
C ALA A 349 -1.21 8.09 16.95
N HIS A 350 -1.45 8.58 18.18
CA HIS A 350 -0.45 9.29 18.97
C HIS A 350 0.77 8.41 19.29
N PHE A 351 0.56 7.11 19.52
CA PHE A 351 1.62 6.14 19.82
C PHE A 351 2.42 5.67 18.58
N GLY A 352 2.17 6.23 17.40
CA GLY A 352 2.81 5.81 16.15
C GLY A 352 4.33 5.99 16.14
N THR A 353 4.85 7.07 16.73
CA THR A 353 6.31 7.29 16.85
C THR A 353 6.96 6.31 17.83
N GLN A 354 6.29 6.06 18.95
CA GLN A 354 6.73 5.13 19.98
C GLN A 354 6.69 3.69 19.45
N ALA A 355 5.72 3.34 18.61
CA ALA A 355 5.66 2.05 17.92
C ALA A 355 6.89 1.81 17.03
N GLU A 356 7.40 2.84 16.35
CA GLU A 356 8.63 2.72 15.57
C GLU A 356 9.85 2.56 16.48
N GLN A 357 9.93 3.32 17.58
CA GLN A 357 10.99 3.14 18.58
C GLN A 357 11.02 1.72 19.17
N ILE A 358 9.84 1.11 19.42
CA ILE A 358 9.74 -0.27 19.89
C ILE A 358 10.35 -1.24 18.87
N LYS A 359 10.05 -1.08 17.58
CA LYS A 359 10.63 -1.92 16.52
C LYS A 359 12.14 -1.76 16.42
N GLN A 360 12.64 -0.53 16.51
CA GLN A 360 14.09 -0.27 16.49
C GLN A 360 14.78 -0.91 17.70
N SER A 361 14.18 -0.82 18.88
CA SER A 361 14.66 -1.50 20.08
C SER A 361 14.61 -3.02 19.98
N GLU A 362 13.57 -3.59 19.34
CA GLU A 362 13.48 -5.03 19.08
C GLU A 362 14.61 -5.50 18.14
N LEU A 363 14.83 -4.77 17.04
CA LEU A 363 15.91 -5.05 16.09
C LEU A 363 17.27 -4.98 16.78
N LEU A 364 17.51 -3.92 17.55
CA LEU A 364 18.75 -3.73 18.31
C LEU A 364 18.99 -4.89 19.28
N ALA A 365 17.98 -5.28 20.06
CA ALA A 365 18.09 -6.40 21.00
C ALA A 365 18.39 -7.74 20.28
N ARG A 366 17.76 -8.00 19.14
CA ARG A 366 18.03 -9.18 18.30
C ARG A 366 19.46 -9.16 17.74
N THR A 367 19.92 -8.00 17.27
CA THR A 367 21.28 -7.83 16.77
C THR A 367 22.32 -8.04 17.87
N ILE A 368 22.06 -7.60 19.10
CA ILE A 368 22.94 -7.89 20.23
C ILE A 368 22.98 -9.41 20.52
N LEU A 369 21.82 -10.08 20.54
CA LEU A 369 21.73 -11.52 20.81
C LEU A 369 22.50 -12.37 19.77
N ASP A 370 22.42 -12.00 18.49
CA ASP A 370 23.15 -12.63 17.40
C ASP A 370 24.16 -11.67 16.74
N PHE A 371 25.01 -11.06 17.57
CA PHE A 371 25.96 -10.06 17.07
C PHE A 371 26.97 -10.63 16.07
N ARG A 372 27.47 -11.84 16.33
CA ARG A 372 28.42 -12.52 15.43
C ARG A 372 27.77 -12.88 14.09
N GLY A 373 26.54 -13.39 14.11
CA GLY A 373 25.79 -13.67 12.88
C GLY A 373 25.48 -12.40 12.09
N SER A 374 25.03 -11.34 12.79
CA SER A 374 24.76 -10.03 12.19
C SER A 374 26.00 -9.41 11.55
N LEU A 375 27.16 -9.47 12.23
CA LEU A 375 28.43 -9.02 11.69
C LEU A 375 28.90 -9.87 10.49
N SER A 376 28.73 -11.19 10.56
CA SER A 376 29.04 -12.09 9.43
C SER A 376 28.17 -11.76 8.21
N ASN A 377 26.87 -11.54 8.41
CA ASN A 377 25.94 -11.15 7.35
C ASN A 377 26.29 -9.78 6.76
N LEU A 378 26.68 -8.81 7.60
CA LEU A 378 27.15 -7.50 7.17
C LEU A 378 28.40 -7.64 6.28
N ASN A 379 29.39 -8.42 6.72
CA ASN A 379 30.62 -8.68 5.95
C ASN A 379 30.32 -9.39 4.62
N ASN A 380 29.44 -10.38 4.61
CA ASN A 380 29.03 -11.10 3.39
C ASN A 380 28.29 -10.16 2.43
N THR A 381 27.45 -9.27 2.95
CA THR A 381 26.73 -8.26 2.16
C THR A 381 27.71 -7.24 1.57
N TYR A 382 28.68 -6.77 2.36
CA TYR A 382 29.79 -5.92 1.89
C TYR A 382 30.55 -6.56 0.73
N ASN A 383 30.95 -7.82 0.88
CA ASN A 383 31.68 -8.56 -0.15
C ASN A 383 30.84 -8.76 -1.42
N SER A 384 29.54 -9.02 -1.26
CA SER A 384 28.60 -9.17 -2.37
C SER A 384 28.43 -7.86 -3.16
N ILE A 385 28.25 -6.73 -2.46
CA ILE A 385 28.19 -5.40 -3.10
C ILE A 385 29.51 -5.09 -3.80
N THR A 386 30.64 -5.28 -3.13
CA THR A 386 31.97 -4.99 -3.69
C THR A 386 32.26 -5.82 -4.94
N THR A 387 31.92 -7.11 -4.91
CA THR A 387 32.09 -8.02 -6.06
C THR A 387 31.17 -7.62 -7.22
N THR A 388 29.90 -7.36 -6.92
CA THR A 388 28.91 -6.98 -7.94
C THR A 388 29.26 -5.63 -8.57
N ALA A 389 29.61 -4.64 -7.76
CA ALA A 389 30.06 -3.32 -8.22
C ALA A 389 31.34 -3.40 -9.06
N SER A 390 32.31 -4.23 -8.67
CA SER A 390 33.58 -4.41 -9.40
C SER A 390 33.39 -5.09 -10.75
N ASN A 391 32.47 -6.06 -10.83
CA ASN A 391 32.15 -6.78 -12.06
C ASN A 391 31.21 -6.00 -12.99
N THR A 392 30.65 -4.88 -12.54
CA THR A 392 29.78 -4.05 -13.37
C THR A 392 30.62 -3.17 -14.33
N PRO A 393 30.48 -3.33 -15.66
CA PRO A 393 31.27 -2.56 -16.63
C PRO A 393 30.98 -1.06 -16.61
N ASN A 394 32.00 -0.24 -16.88
CA ASN A 394 31.92 1.21 -17.09
C ASN A 394 31.21 2.01 -15.98
N SER A 395 31.27 1.53 -14.73
CA SER A 395 30.59 2.16 -13.59
C SER A 395 31.58 2.51 -12.46
N PRO A 396 32.44 3.53 -12.64
CA PRO A 396 33.45 3.88 -11.64
C PRO A 396 32.84 4.36 -10.32
N PHE A 397 31.65 4.98 -10.35
CA PHE A 397 30.94 5.40 -9.14
C PHE A 397 30.50 4.21 -8.27
N LEU A 398 30.20 3.04 -8.88
CA LEU A 398 29.81 1.86 -8.12
C LEU A 398 30.95 1.32 -7.25
N LYS A 399 32.20 1.47 -7.69
CA LYS A 399 33.38 1.00 -6.94
C LYS A 399 33.59 1.75 -5.62
N ASN A 400 33.04 2.96 -5.52
CA ASN A 400 33.13 3.81 -4.34
C ASN A 400 31.83 3.87 -3.54
N LEU A 401 30.86 2.96 -3.79
CA LEU A 401 29.56 2.93 -3.10
C LEU A 401 29.70 2.73 -1.59
N ILE A 402 30.56 1.81 -1.21
CA ILE A 402 30.84 1.45 0.18
C ILE A 402 32.35 1.38 0.38
N SER A 403 32.79 1.70 1.58
CA SER A 403 34.19 1.58 1.98
C SER A 403 34.28 0.96 3.36
N GLN A 404 35.33 0.18 3.56
CA GLN A 404 35.70 -0.38 4.84
C GLN A 404 37.02 0.24 5.29
N SER A 405 37.09 0.65 6.55
CA SER A 405 38.32 1.08 7.20
C SER A 405 38.53 0.24 8.46
N THR A 406 39.78 0.14 8.90
CA THR A 406 40.11 -0.59 10.14
C THR A 406 40.40 0.42 11.25
N ASN A 407 39.68 0.33 12.37
CA ASN A 407 39.96 1.07 13.59
C ASN A 407 40.35 0.10 14.72
N PRO A 408 41.66 -0.03 15.02
CA PRO A 408 42.15 -0.92 16.07
C PRO A 408 41.67 -0.54 17.48
N ASN A 409 41.26 0.71 17.68
CA ASN A 409 40.89 1.26 18.98
C ASN A 409 39.38 1.17 19.26
N ASN A 410 38.59 0.57 18.37
CA ASN A 410 37.15 0.50 18.54
C ASN A 410 36.81 -0.49 19.68
N PRO A 411 36.08 -0.06 20.73
CA PRO A 411 35.71 -0.95 21.82
C PRO A 411 34.87 -2.12 21.31
N GLY A 412 35.02 -3.29 21.95
CA GLY A 412 34.18 -4.44 21.67
C GLY A 412 34.48 -5.24 20.40
N GLY A 413 35.60 -5.07 19.70
CA GLY A 413 36.01 -6.01 18.64
C GLY A 413 35.47 -5.74 17.21
N LEU A 414 34.73 -4.66 17.01
CA LEU A 414 34.39 -4.12 15.69
C LEU A 414 35.58 -3.35 15.08
N GLN A 415 36.57 -4.08 14.60
CA GLN A 415 37.72 -3.46 13.94
C GLN A 415 37.35 -2.86 12.58
N ALA A 416 36.34 -3.40 11.90
CA ALA A 416 35.87 -2.91 10.61
C ALA A 416 34.81 -1.81 10.78
N VAL A 417 35.10 -0.61 10.29
CA VAL A 417 34.15 0.50 10.19
C VAL A 417 33.71 0.63 8.73
N TYR A 418 32.41 0.49 8.52
CA TYR A 418 31.79 0.54 7.21
C TYR A 418 31.14 1.91 6.96
N GLN A 419 31.40 2.48 5.79
CA GLN A 419 30.81 3.75 5.36
C GLN A 419 30.15 3.60 4.00
N VAL A 420 29.06 4.32 3.80
CA VAL A 420 28.38 4.43 2.50
C VAL A 420 28.61 5.82 1.94
N ASN A 421 29.05 5.88 0.68
CA ASN A 421 29.19 7.13 -0.03
C ASN A 421 27.82 7.58 -0.52
N GLN A 422 27.23 8.55 0.17
CA GLN A 422 25.88 9.05 -0.12
C GLN A 422 25.74 9.63 -1.54
N SER A 423 26.82 10.20 -2.09
CA SER A 423 26.81 10.72 -3.47
C SER A 423 26.75 9.59 -4.50
N ALA A 424 27.53 8.53 -4.31
CA ALA A 424 27.52 7.36 -5.17
C ALA A 424 26.20 6.58 -5.04
N TYR A 425 25.64 6.50 -3.84
CA TYR A 425 24.32 5.88 -3.60
C TYR A 425 23.20 6.63 -4.33
N SER A 426 23.19 7.96 -4.24
CA SER A 426 22.23 8.80 -4.97
C SER A 426 22.36 8.64 -6.49
N GLN A 427 23.60 8.54 -7.00
CA GLN A 427 23.86 8.25 -8.41
C GLN A 427 23.34 6.88 -8.83
N LEU A 428 23.47 5.84 -8.00
CA LEU A 428 22.90 4.52 -8.27
C LEU A 428 21.37 4.57 -8.34
N LEU A 429 20.70 5.27 -7.41
CA LEU A 429 19.24 5.41 -7.41
C LEU A 429 18.77 6.12 -8.68
N ASN A 430 19.43 7.22 -9.06
CA ASN A 430 19.13 7.94 -10.28
C ASN A 430 19.35 7.06 -11.52
N ALA A 431 20.48 6.34 -11.60
CA ALA A 431 20.75 5.45 -12.73
C ALA A 431 19.75 4.29 -12.82
N THR A 432 19.30 3.75 -11.68
CA THR A 432 18.25 2.72 -11.62
C THR A 432 16.92 3.27 -12.13
N GLN A 433 16.56 4.51 -11.74
CA GLN A 433 15.34 5.16 -12.20
C GLN A 433 15.39 5.48 -13.71
N GLU A 434 16.50 6.05 -14.19
CA GLU A 434 16.71 6.36 -15.61
C GLU A 434 16.68 5.09 -16.47
N LEU A 435 17.33 4.02 -16.04
CA LEU A 435 17.25 2.71 -16.71
C LEU A 435 15.83 2.13 -16.63
N GLY A 436 15.09 2.45 -15.56
CA GLY A 436 13.67 2.18 -15.38
C GLY A 436 12.77 2.68 -16.53
N HIS A 437 13.15 3.79 -17.16
CA HIS A 437 12.46 4.37 -18.32
C HIS A 437 12.85 3.71 -19.64
N ASN A 438 13.96 2.98 -19.71
CA ASN A 438 14.40 2.36 -20.94
C ASN A 438 13.49 1.17 -21.33
N PRO A 439 12.88 1.19 -22.53
CA PRO A 439 11.92 0.16 -22.94
C PRO A 439 12.56 -1.23 -23.12
N PHE A 440 13.89 -1.31 -23.22
CA PHE A 440 14.61 -2.58 -23.34
C PHE A 440 15.07 -3.15 -21.99
N ARG A 441 14.83 -2.47 -20.86
CA ARG A 441 15.38 -2.87 -19.54
C ARG A 441 14.97 -4.27 -19.09
N ARG A 442 13.77 -4.73 -19.46
CA ARG A 442 13.25 -6.08 -19.09
C ARG A 442 13.39 -7.10 -20.21
N ILE A 443 13.98 -6.70 -21.33
CA ILE A 443 14.03 -7.49 -22.55
C ILE A 443 15.36 -8.24 -22.60
N GLY A 444 15.28 -9.57 -22.61
CA GLY A 444 16.45 -10.45 -22.73
C GLY A 444 17.04 -10.48 -24.14
N LEU A 445 17.66 -11.61 -24.49
CA LEU A 445 18.24 -11.83 -25.81
C LEU A 445 17.15 -11.77 -26.91
N ILE A 446 17.32 -10.86 -27.86
CA ILE A 446 16.63 -10.83 -29.15
C ILE A 446 17.69 -11.02 -30.22
N SER A 447 17.74 -12.21 -30.83
CA SER A 447 18.69 -12.54 -31.89
C SER A 447 18.54 -11.61 -33.09
N SER A 448 17.32 -11.44 -33.59
CA SER A 448 16.88 -10.39 -34.51
C SER A 448 15.36 -10.48 -34.68
N GLN A 449 14.65 -9.36 -34.56
CA GLN A 449 13.22 -9.29 -34.85
C GLN A 449 12.89 -8.11 -35.75
N THR A 450 12.10 -8.35 -36.78
CA THR A 450 11.62 -7.30 -37.70
C THR A 450 10.13 -7.14 -37.53
N ASN A 451 9.68 -5.91 -37.29
CA ASN A 451 8.28 -5.54 -37.22
C ASN A 451 8.00 -4.52 -38.31
N ASN A 452 6.85 -4.67 -38.95
CA ASN A 452 6.44 -3.82 -40.06
C ASN A 452 5.30 -2.91 -39.60
N GLY A 453 5.28 -1.68 -40.08
CA GLY A 453 4.19 -0.73 -39.90
C GLY A 453 3.88 -0.04 -41.22
N ALA A 454 2.61 0.24 -41.47
CA ALA A 454 2.23 1.09 -42.59
C ALA A 454 2.60 2.54 -42.25
N MET A 455 3.13 3.27 -43.24
CA MET A 455 3.46 4.68 -43.11
C MET A 455 2.57 5.47 -44.06
N ASN A 456 1.96 6.55 -43.57
CA ASN A 456 1.14 7.45 -44.39
C ASN A 456 1.68 8.87 -44.26
N GLY A 457 1.49 9.70 -45.28
CA GLY A 457 2.00 11.06 -45.20
C GLY A 457 1.73 11.92 -46.41
N ILE A 458 2.36 13.08 -46.42
CA ILE A 458 2.22 14.10 -47.46
C ILE A 458 3.61 14.56 -47.89
N GLY A 459 3.75 14.83 -49.19
CA GLY A 459 5.01 15.32 -49.74
C GLY A 459 4.76 16.42 -50.76
N VAL A 460 5.76 17.27 -50.93
CA VAL A 460 5.79 18.34 -51.94
C VAL A 460 7.06 18.19 -52.76
N GLN A 461 6.92 18.34 -54.07
CA GLN A 461 8.01 18.33 -55.02
C GLN A 461 7.94 19.60 -55.87
N VAL A 462 9.08 20.28 -56.02
CA VAL A 462 9.20 21.49 -56.84
C VAL A 462 10.41 21.31 -57.75
N GLY A 463 10.23 21.56 -59.04
CA GLY A 463 11.29 21.31 -59.99
C GLY A 463 10.96 21.72 -61.40
N TYR A 464 11.90 21.44 -62.29
CA TYR A 464 11.84 21.81 -63.70
C TYR A 464 11.80 20.55 -64.57
N LYS A 465 10.91 20.55 -65.57
CA LYS A 465 10.78 19.46 -66.56
C LYS A 465 11.20 19.97 -67.93
N GLN A 466 12.17 19.31 -68.55
CA GLN A 466 12.65 19.63 -69.89
C GLN A 466 12.34 18.47 -70.83
N PHE A 467 11.59 18.70 -71.92
CA PHE A 467 11.32 17.68 -72.95
C PHE A 467 12.15 17.93 -74.20
N PHE A 468 12.66 16.86 -74.80
CA PHE A 468 13.56 16.87 -75.94
C PHE A 468 12.89 16.29 -77.20
N GLY A 469 13.28 16.82 -78.36
CA GLY A 469 12.80 16.43 -79.68
C GLY A 469 11.45 17.01 -80.10
N GLU A 470 11.18 17.05 -81.41
CA GLU A 470 9.95 17.64 -81.99
C GLU A 470 8.66 17.00 -81.49
N LYS A 471 8.74 15.68 -81.22
CA LYS A 471 7.65 14.85 -80.68
C LYS A 471 7.62 14.81 -79.15
N ARG A 472 8.50 15.51 -78.43
CA ARG A 472 8.55 15.62 -76.95
C ARG A 472 8.29 14.29 -76.19
N ARG A 473 8.83 13.18 -76.70
CA ARG A 473 8.64 11.85 -76.12
C ARG A 473 9.57 11.60 -74.92
N TRP A 474 10.79 12.13 -74.99
CA TRP A 474 11.78 12.03 -73.93
C TRP A 474 11.84 13.34 -73.16
N GLY A 475 11.98 13.26 -71.84
CA GLY A 475 12.21 14.43 -71.01
C GLY A 475 13.05 14.09 -69.79
N LEU A 476 13.52 15.12 -69.12
CA LEU A 476 14.30 15.01 -67.91
C LEU A 476 13.72 15.99 -66.88
N ARG A 477 13.55 15.53 -65.65
CA ARG A 477 13.02 16.29 -64.52
C ARG A 477 14.09 16.42 -63.46
N TYR A 478 14.38 17.65 -63.04
CA TYR A 478 15.21 17.94 -61.86
C TYR A 478 14.32 18.58 -60.80
N TYR A 479 14.38 18.10 -59.56
CA TYR A 479 13.46 18.57 -58.53
C TYR A 479 14.05 18.48 -57.13
N GLY A 480 13.65 19.40 -56.28
CA GLY A 480 13.73 19.27 -54.84
C GLY A 480 12.44 18.65 -54.30
N PHE A 481 12.53 17.88 -53.23
CA PHE A 481 11.36 17.30 -52.58
C PHE A 481 11.50 17.30 -51.06
N PHE A 482 10.35 17.32 -50.41
CA PHE A 482 10.19 17.17 -48.98
C PHE A 482 8.97 16.26 -48.72
N ASP A 483 9.18 15.14 -48.05
CA ASP A 483 8.15 14.18 -47.67
C ASP A 483 8.09 14.09 -46.14
N TYR A 484 6.89 14.23 -45.58
CA TYR A 484 6.57 13.89 -44.19
C TYR A 484 5.77 12.60 -44.16
N ASN A 485 6.18 11.62 -43.37
CA ASN A 485 5.46 10.36 -43.15
C ASN A 485 5.31 10.07 -41.66
N HIS A 486 4.10 9.70 -41.24
CA HIS A 486 3.80 9.20 -39.91
C HIS A 486 3.59 7.68 -39.95
N ALA A 487 4.17 6.96 -38.98
CA ALA A 487 4.12 5.51 -38.89
C ALA A 487 3.87 5.05 -37.46
N TYR A 488 2.98 4.07 -37.29
CA TYR A 488 2.85 3.36 -36.02
C TYR A 488 3.46 1.97 -36.15
N ILE A 489 4.52 1.72 -35.40
CA ILE A 489 5.21 0.42 -35.39
C ILE A 489 4.87 -0.25 -34.05
N LYS A 490 4.08 -1.32 -34.13
CA LYS A 490 3.68 -2.12 -32.98
C LYS A 490 4.60 -3.34 -32.84
N SER A 491 5.03 -3.63 -31.62
CA SER A 491 5.72 -4.86 -31.25
C SER A 491 5.21 -5.36 -29.90
N SER A 492 5.49 -6.62 -29.57
CA SER A 492 5.17 -7.18 -28.26
C SER A 492 5.90 -6.50 -27.09
N PHE A 493 6.96 -5.73 -27.35
CA PHE A 493 7.80 -5.10 -26.32
C PHE A 493 8.21 -3.65 -26.62
N PHE A 494 8.01 -3.15 -27.85
CA PHE A 494 8.37 -1.79 -28.23
C PHE A 494 7.31 -1.20 -29.17
N ASN A 495 6.45 -0.34 -28.63
CA ASN A 495 5.44 0.38 -29.39
C ASN A 495 5.91 1.82 -29.58
N SER A 496 5.94 2.27 -30.84
CA SER A 496 6.37 3.63 -31.12
C SER A 496 5.62 4.25 -32.29
N ALA A 497 5.17 5.48 -32.10
CA ALA A 497 4.83 6.39 -33.18
C ALA A 497 6.13 7.03 -33.69
N SER A 498 6.34 6.98 -35.00
CA SER A 498 7.55 7.51 -35.65
C SER A 498 7.17 8.49 -36.75
N ASP A 499 7.71 9.70 -36.65
CA ASP A 499 7.64 10.72 -37.68
C ASP A 499 8.92 10.69 -38.52
N VAL A 500 8.78 10.64 -39.83
CA VAL A 500 9.89 10.53 -40.77
C VAL A 500 9.84 11.66 -41.77
N PHE A 501 10.92 12.43 -41.81
CA PHE A 501 11.11 13.52 -42.76
C PHE A 501 12.15 13.09 -43.78
N THR A 502 11.77 13.04 -45.07
CA THR A 502 12.70 12.78 -46.18
C THR A 502 12.82 14.03 -47.02
N TYR A 503 14.02 14.55 -47.20
CA TYR A 503 14.23 15.76 -47.98
C TYR A 503 15.47 15.63 -48.84
N GLY A 504 15.43 16.19 -50.05
CA GLY A 504 16.57 16.04 -50.95
C GLY A 504 16.29 16.54 -52.35
N VAL A 505 17.16 16.09 -53.25
CA VAL A 505 17.13 16.45 -54.67
C VAL A 505 17.14 15.19 -55.52
N GLY A 506 16.40 15.22 -56.62
CA GLY A 506 16.23 14.08 -57.50
C GLY A 506 16.28 14.47 -58.98
N THR A 507 16.58 13.46 -59.78
CA THR A 507 16.55 13.55 -61.23
C THR A 507 15.84 12.34 -61.82
N ASP A 508 14.86 12.56 -62.69
CA ASP A 508 14.12 11.50 -63.36
C ASP A 508 14.16 11.66 -64.88
N VAL A 509 14.27 10.53 -65.58
CA VAL A 509 14.02 10.43 -67.01
C VAL A 509 12.53 10.17 -67.21
N LEU A 510 11.91 10.95 -68.10
CA LEU A 510 10.50 10.89 -68.45
C LEU A 510 10.35 10.32 -69.87
N TYR A 511 9.44 9.38 -70.06
CA TYR A 511 9.11 8.84 -71.38
C TYR A 511 7.59 8.82 -71.60
N ASN A 512 7.11 9.51 -72.63
CA ASN A 512 5.70 9.59 -72.99
C ASN A 512 5.38 8.64 -74.15
N PHE A 513 4.53 7.64 -73.91
CA PHE A 513 4.07 6.70 -74.95
C PHE A 513 2.88 7.24 -75.74
N ILE A 514 1.97 7.94 -75.06
CA ILE A 514 0.80 8.61 -75.64
C ILE A 514 1.02 10.12 -75.45
N ASN A 515 0.99 10.87 -76.56
CA ASN A 515 1.27 12.30 -76.57
C ASN A 515 0.12 13.08 -77.21
N ASP A 516 -0.23 14.20 -76.59
CA ASP A 516 -1.28 15.18 -76.91
C ASP A 516 -1.36 15.56 -78.41
N LYS A 517 -0.23 15.55 -79.14
CA LYS A 517 -0.21 15.85 -80.59
C LYS A 517 -0.86 14.80 -81.50
N THR A 518 -1.28 13.64 -80.99
CA THR A 518 -1.77 12.51 -81.80
C THR A 518 -3.27 12.21 -81.61
N THR A 519 -3.94 12.86 -80.66
CA THR A 519 -5.34 12.57 -80.30
C THR A 519 -6.20 13.79 -80.63
N LYS A 520 -6.95 13.74 -81.74
CA LYS A 520 -7.63 14.93 -82.31
C LYS A 520 -8.67 15.60 -81.39
N ASN A 521 -9.15 14.96 -80.32
CA ASN A 521 -10.21 15.52 -79.45
C ASN A 521 -9.95 15.41 -77.92
N SER A 522 -8.78 14.95 -77.46
CA SER A 522 -8.49 14.85 -76.02
C SER A 522 -7.01 15.09 -75.71
N LYS A 523 -6.73 16.17 -74.96
CA LYS A 523 -5.38 16.63 -74.63
C LYS A 523 -4.76 15.89 -73.44
N ILE A 524 -4.63 14.57 -73.59
CA ILE A 524 -4.15 13.67 -72.55
C ILE A 524 -2.80 13.07 -72.96
N SER A 525 -1.80 13.16 -72.08
CA SER A 525 -0.48 12.53 -72.25
C SER A 525 -0.24 11.49 -71.17
N PHE A 526 0.14 10.27 -71.58
CA PHE A 526 0.53 9.19 -70.68
C PHE A 526 1.99 8.81 -70.87
N GLY A 527 2.69 8.56 -69.77
CA GLY A 527 4.09 8.18 -69.77
C GLY A 527 4.54 7.44 -68.52
N VAL A 528 5.80 7.06 -68.49
CA VAL A 528 6.55 6.60 -67.31
C VAL A 528 7.63 7.59 -66.93
N PHE A 529 8.10 7.46 -65.69
CA PHE A 529 9.34 8.05 -65.25
C PHE A 529 10.19 7.06 -64.46
N GLY A 530 11.50 7.24 -64.52
CA GLY A 530 12.47 6.48 -63.74
C GLY A 530 13.69 7.33 -63.42
N GLY A 531 14.16 7.29 -62.17
CA GLY A 531 15.21 8.18 -61.71
C GLY A 531 15.81 7.84 -60.36
N ILE A 532 16.71 8.73 -59.93
CA ILE A 532 17.46 8.61 -58.67
C ILE A 532 17.33 9.89 -57.85
N ALA A 533 17.40 9.77 -56.54
CA ALA A 533 17.43 10.91 -55.64
C ALA A 533 18.41 10.70 -54.48
N LEU A 534 19.07 11.79 -54.10
CA LEU A 534 19.92 11.87 -52.91
C LEU A 534 19.14 12.64 -51.84
N ALA A 535 18.99 12.04 -50.67
CA ALA A 535 18.14 12.58 -49.63
C ALA A 535 18.77 12.45 -48.23
N GLY A 536 18.38 13.34 -47.33
CA GLY A 536 18.44 13.10 -45.90
C GLY A 536 17.14 12.48 -45.42
N THR A 537 17.23 11.55 -44.47
CA THR A 537 16.08 11.04 -43.72
C THR A 537 16.28 11.30 -42.24
N SER A 538 15.31 11.97 -41.61
CA SER A 538 15.27 12.20 -40.17
C SER A 538 14.12 11.41 -39.56
N TRP A 539 14.40 10.60 -38.54
CA TRP A 539 13.42 9.80 -37.80
C TRP A 539 13.24 10.38 -36.40
N LEU A 540 12.02 10.76 -36.03
CA LEU A 540 11.68 11.15 -34.66
C LEU A 540 10.76 10.09 -34.06
N ASN A 541 11.14 9.53 -32.92
CA ASN A 541 10.39 8.46 -32.27
C ASN A 541 9.77 8.94 -30.95
N SER A 542 8.53 8.53 -30.65
CA SER A 542 7.86 8.86 -29.38
C SER A 542 8.58 8.35 -28.13
N GLN A 543 9.44 7.33 -28.26
CA GLN A 543 10.30 6.79 -27.20
C GLN A 543 11.69 7.43 -27.17
N TYR A 544 11.95 8.49 -27.95
CA TYR A 544 13.26 9.15 -28.02
C TYR A 544 13.75 9.58 -26.62
N VAL A 545 12.90 10.22 -25.83
CA VAL A 545 13.26 10.66 -24.47
C VAL A 545 13.67 9.46 -23.63
N ASN A 546 12.83 8.43 -23.56
CA ASN A 546 13.08 7.20 -22.79
C ASN A 546 14.35 6.44 -23.22
N LEU A 547 14.77 6.55 -24.49
CA LEU A 547 16.01 5.97 -25.00
C LEU A 547 17.23 6.86 -24.75
N ALA A 548 17.05 8.17 -24.73
CA ALA A 548 18.12 9.16 -24.55
C ALA A 548 18.44 9.43 -23.08
N THR A 549 17.51 9.19 -22.14
CA THR A 549 17.68 9.49 -20.71
C THR A 549 18.94 8.83 -20.13
N PHE A 550 19.21 7.56 -20.45
CA PHE A 550 20.33 6.81 -19.88
C PHE A 550 21.71 7.16 -20.48
N ASN A 551 21.78 8.13 -21.41
CA ASN A 551 23.03 8.55 -22.05
C ASN A 551 24.02 9.22 -21.07
N ASN A 552 23.52 9.70 -19.93
CA ASN A 552 24.31 10.35 -18.88
C ASN A 552 25.26 9.38 -18.15
N PHE A 553 24.88 8.10 -18.07
CA PHE A 553 25.69 7.06 -17.40
C PHE A 553 26.45 6.18 -18.40
N TYR A 554 25.88 5.93 -19.57
CA TYR A 554 26.52 5.15 -20.64
C TYR A 554 26.36 5.85 -21.98
N SER A 555 27.42 5.92 -22.78
CA SER A 555 27.39 6.58 -24.10
C SER A 555 26.49 5.83 -25.11
N ALA A 556 25.19 6.12 -25.07
CA ALA A 556 24.20 5.65 -26.02
C ALA A 556 24.37 6.41 -27.35
N LYS A 557 24.52 5.68 -28.45
CA LYS A 557 24.59 6.30 -29.78
C LYS A 557 23.19 6.44 -30.36
N MET A 558 22.75 7.69 -30.52
CA MET A 558 21.47 8.06 -31.13
C MET A 558 21.71 8.76 -32.47
N ASN A 559 21.34 8.13 -33.59
CA ASN A 559 21.43 8.75 -34.92
C ASN A 559 20.03 9.03 -35.46
N VAL A 560 19.59 10.27 -35.26
CA VAL A 560 18.25 10.74 -35.63
C VAL A 560 18.16 11.07 -37.13
N ALA A 561 19.28 11.43 -37.77
CA ALA A 561 19.36 11.75 -39.20
C ALA A 561 20.39 10.86 -39.92
N ASN A 562 20.09 10.46 -41.15
CA ASN A 562 20.99 9.69 -42.00
C ASN A 562 20.86 10.11 -43.47
N PHE A 563 21.93 9.88 -44.23
CA PHE A 563 21.95 10.00 -45.68
C PHE A 563 21.25 8.80 -46.33
N GLN A 564 20.51 9.05 -47.41
CA GLN A 564 19.71 8.07 -48.12
C GLN A 564 19.87 8.20 -49.63
N PHE A 565 19.99 7.05 -50.30
CA PHE A 565 19.86 6.93 -51.75
C PHE A 565 18.50 6.32 -52.10
N LEU A 566 17.79 6.94 -53.05
CA LEU A 566 16.43 6.58 -53.43
C LEU A 566 16.35 6.29 -54.94
N PHE A 567 15.62 5.24 -55.32
CA PHE A 567 15.17 5.00 -56.69
C PHE A 567 13.71 5.38 -56.85
N ASN A 568 13.37 6.12 -57.91
CA ASN A 568 12.00 6.54 -58.18
C ASN A 568 11.54 5.91 -59.50
N LEU A 569 10.35 5.32 -59.50
CA LEU A 569 9.73 4.72 -60.68
C LEU A 569 8.23 5.03 -60.66
N GLY A 570 7.61 5.28 -61.81
CA GLY A 570 6.17 5.48 -61.82
C GLY A 570 5.55 5.77 -63.17
N LEU A 571 4.23 5.92 -63.12
CA LEU A 571 3.36 6.28 -64.24
C LEU A 571 2.96 7.75 -64.10
N ARG A 572 2.78 8.43 -65.23
CA ARG A 572 2.32 9.81 -65.29
C ARG A 572 1.22 10.00 -66.32
N MET A 573 0.22 10.77 -65.95
CA MET A 573 -0.84 11.26 -66.82
C MET A 573 -0.90 12.79 -66.70
N ASN A 574 -0.95 13.52 -67.81
CA ASN A 574 -1.17 14.97 -67.80
C ASN A 574 -2.35 15.32 -68.71
N LEU A 575 -3.17 16.26 -68.26
CA LEU A 575 -4.30 16.86 -68.94
C LEU A 575 -3.98 18.35 -69.17
N ALA A 576 -3.86 18.74 -70.44
CA ALA A 576 -3.58 20.13 -70.78
C ALA A 576 -4.88 20.94 -70.93
N LYS A 577 -4.95 22.15 -70.34
CA LYS A 577 -6.09 23.07 -70.50
C LYS A 577 -5.91 23.93 -71.76
N ASN A 578 -7.02 24.44 -72.31
CA ASN A 578 -6.98 25.32 -73.49
C ASN A 578 -6.25 26.64 -73.20
N LYS A 579 -5.35 27.05 -74.12
CA LYS A 579 -4.60 28.32 -74.06
C LYS A 579 -5.56 29.50 -73.86
N LYS A 580 -5.33 30.33 -72.84
CA LYS A 580 -5.93 31.67 -72.78
C LYS A 580 -5.18 32.59 -73.75
N LYS A 581 -5.90 33.44 -74.47
CA LYS A 581 -5.45 34.28 -75.60
C LYS A 581 -4.27 35.26 -75.33
N ALA A 582 -3.68 35.27 -74.13
CA ALA A 582 -2.63 36.21 -73.73
C ALA A 582 -1.45 35.58 -72.95
N SER A 583 -1.27 34.24 -72.99
CA SER A 583 -0.10 33.59 -72.40
C SER A 583 0.47 32.52 -73.33
N ASP A 584 1.79 32.52 -73.51
CA ASP A 584 2.50 31.55 -74.35
C ASP A 584 2.50 30.14 -73.76
N HIS A 585 2.19 30.02 -72.47
CA HIS A 585 2.29 28.78 -71.70
C HIS A 585 0.89 28.34 -71.22
N ALA A 586 0.56 27.07 -71.46
CA ALA A 586 -0.73 26.51 -71.05
C ALA A 586 -0.55 25.74 -69.75
N ALA A 587 -1.27 26.14 -68.70
CA ALA A 587 -1.29 25.41 -67.44
C ALA A 587 -1.70 23.94 -67.67
N GLN A 588 -0.88 23.02 -67.19
CA GLN A 588 -1.09 21.58 -67.25
C GLN A 588 -1.36 21.03 -65.87
N HIS A 589 -2.40 20.20 -65.78
CA HIS A 589 -2.76 19.46 -64.57
C HIS A 589 -2.44 17.99 -64.82
N GLY A 590 -1.82 17.30 -63.88
CA GLY A 590 -1.45 15.91 -64.04
C GLY A 590 -1.61 15.10 -62.78
N VAL A 591 -1.60 13.79 -62.94
CA VAL A 591 -1.59 12.81 -61.87
C VAL A 591 -0.42 11.87 -62.12
N GLU A 592 0.42 11.68 -61.09
CA GLU A 592 1.54 10.74 -61.13
C GLU A 592 1.35 9.69 -60.04
N LEU A 593 1.44 8.41 -60.40
CA LEU A 593 1.46 7.29 -59.46
C LEU A 593 2.88 6.72 -59.46
N GLY A 594 3.59 6.84 -58.36
CA GLY A 594 4.99 6.45 -58.26
C GLY A 594 5.32 5.63 -57.03
N VAL A 595 6.50 5.00 -57.09
CA VAL A 595 7.13 4.27 -56.00
C VAL A 595 8.53 4.85 -55.75
N LYS A 596 8.84 5.20 -54.50
CA LYS A 596 10.20 5.52 -54.04
C LYS A 596 10.78 4.35 -53.26
N ILE A 597 11.97 3.89 -53.62
CA ILE A 597 12.64 2.74 -53.00
C ILE A 597 13.95 3.21 -52.32
N PRO A 598 14.00 3.27 -50.99
CA PRO A 598 15.21 3.59 -50.24
C PRO A 598 16.16 2.40 -50.08
N THR A 599 17.48 2.64 -50.19
CA THR A 599 18.48 1.55 -50.19
C THR A 599 19.28 1.38 -48.89
N ILE A 600 19.43 2.43 -48.08
CA ILE A 600 20.25 2.44 -46.85
C ILE A 600 19.37 2.23 -45.61
N ASN A 601 19.89 1.50 -44.61
CA ASN A 601 19.26 1.32 -43.29
C ASN A 601 19.73 2.40 -42.31
N THR A 602 18.84 2.88 -41.45
CA THR A 602 19.14 3.88 -40.41
C THR A 602 19.37 3.21 -39.07
N ASN A 603 20.61 3.28 -38.56
CA ASN A 603 20.97 2.80 -37.22
C ASN A 603 20.54 3.82 -36.16
N TYR A 604 19.28 3.73 -35.73
CA TYR A 604 18.66 4.73 -34.87
C TYR A 604 19.22 4.74 -33.45
N TYR A 605 19.32 3.58 -32.80
CA TYR A 605 19.82 3.45 -31.42
C TYR A 605 20.80 2.30 -31.29
N SER A 606 21.88 2.54 -30.54
CA SER A 606 22.83 1.50 -30.13
C SER A 606 23.33 1.74 -28.71
N LEU A 607 23.07 0.80 -27.81
CA LEU A 607 23.60 0.78 -26.44
C LEU A 607 23.78 -0.67 -25.96
N LEU A 608 24.97 -1.02 -25.45
CA LEU A 608 25.27 -2.32 -24.83
C LEU A 608 24.67 -3.54 -25.58
N GLY A 609 25.00 -3.68 -26.87
CA GLY A 609 24.53 -4.78 -27.71
C GLY A 609 23.05 -4.74 -28.10
N THR A 610 22.29 -3.76 -27.60
CA THR A 610 20.95 -3.41 -28.08
C THR A 610 21.06 -2.49 -29.29
N GLN A 611 20.43 -2.87 -30.40
CA GLN A 611 20.39 -2.12 -31.64
C GLN A 611 18.95 -2.00 -32.14
N LEU A 612 18.54 -0.78 -32.47
CA LEU A 612 17.28 -0.48 -33.13
C LEU A 612 17.60 0.17 -34.49
N GLN A 613 17.14 -0.48 -35.56
CA GLN A 613 17.34 -0.02 -36.93
C GLN A 613 16.00 0.21 -37.60
N TYR A 614 15.90 1.34 -38.31
CA TYR A 614 14.75 1.65 -39.17
C TYR A 614 15.12 1.50 -40.64
N ARG A 615 14.18 0.95 -41.41
CA ARG A 615 14.28 0.86 -42.87
C ARG A 615 12.89 1.09 -43.46
N ARG A 616 12.78 2.05 -44.37
CA ARG A 616 11.62 2.17 -45.25
C ARG A 616 11.87 1.30 -46.49
N LEU A 617 11.02 0.29 -46.72
CA LEU A 617 11.19 -0.65 -47.83
C LEU A 617 10.85 0.00 -49.18
N TYR A 618 9.69 0.64 -49.25
CA TYR A 618 9.24 1.44 -50.39
C TYR A 618 8.15 2.41 -49.92
N SER A 619 7.84 3.41 -50.74
CA SER A 619 6.72 4.33 -50.54
C SER A 619 5.98 4.50 -51.85
N VAL A 620 4.69 4.17 -51.86
CA VAL A 620 3.79 4.43 -52.99
C VAL A 620 3.16 5.80 -52.78
N TYR A 621 3.16 6.64 -53.81
CA TYR A 621 2.58 7.99 -53.74
C TYR A 621 1.71 8.30 -54.96
N LEU A 622 0.68 9.10 -54.73
CA LEU A 622 -0.17 9.68 -55.76
C LEU A 622 0.00 11.20 -55.71
N ASN A 623 0.62 11.78 -56.73
CA ASN A 623 0.87 13.20 -56.81
C ASN A 623 -0.11 13.87 -57.77
N TYR A 624 -0.70 14.97 -57.33
CA TYR A 624 -1.27 15.96 -58.22
C TYR A 624 -0.17 16.91 -58.69
N VAL A 625 -0.03 17.07 -60.00
CA VAL A 625 1.01 17.88 -60.63
C VAL A 625 0.38 19.09 -61.26
N PHE A 626 0.88 20.27 -60.89
CA PHE A 626 0.62 21.50 -61.60
C PHE A 626 1.91 21.93 -62.30
N ALA A 627 1.83 22.17 -63.60
CA ALA A 627 2.94 22.70 -64.39
C ALA A 627 2.46 23.94 -65.15
N TYR A 628 3.26 25.01 -65.09
CA TYR A 628 3.02 26.27 -65.78
C TYR A 628 3.87 26.35 -67.03
#